data_AF-A0A644Z0T5-F1
#
_entry.id   AF-A0A644Z0T5-F1
#
_cell.length_a   1.000
_cell.length_b   1.000
_cell.length_c   1.000
_cell.angle_alpha   90.00
_cell.angle_beta   90.00
_cell.angle_gamma   90.00
#
_symmetry.space_group_name_H-M   'P 1'
#
loop_
_entity.id
_entity.type
_entity.pdbx_description
1 polymer ?
#
loop_
_entity_poly.entity_id
_entity_poly.type
_entity_poly.pdbx_seq_one_letter_code
_entity_poly.pdbx_strand_id
1 'polypeptide(L)'
;MKRKIPGYLSYVLLLGLCGLIWGCAPQQPKKLLSEDIDVLTVFADDIAILKNAKYPTNSQEKYLAAKHLAESVDFALTRNVATLAKLFRPEDGVVTYTTEYGDEVVFYYNYQDHYVRLRFWFAKKLVTDSEVRIK
;
A
#
# COMPACT_ATOMS: atom_id res chain seq x y z
N MET A 1 -79.51 -20.12 14.15
CA MET A 1 -79.29 -18.78 13.55
C MET A 1 -78.39 -18.95 12.32
N LYS A 2 -78.74 -18.29 11.20
CA LYS A 2 -78.31 -18.57 9.81
C LYS A 2 -76.91 -18.04 9.45
N ARG A 3 -76.32 -18.69 8.42
CA ARG A 3 -75.05 -18.46 7.70
C ARG A 3 -74.75 -17.00 7.29
N LYS A 4 -73.45 -16.67 7.12
CA LYS A 4 -72.87 -15.92 5.97
C LYS A 4 -71.32 -15.93 5.98
N ILE A 5 -70.72 -16.20 4.82
CA ILE A 5 -69.29 -16.02 4.44
C ILE A 5 -69.22 -14.70 3.62
N PRO A 6 -68.10 -13.93 3.55
CA PRO A 6 -67.04 -14.12 2.52
C PRO A 6 -65.62 -13.87 3.09
N GLY A 7 -64.53 -14.46 2.59
CA GLY A 7 -63.89 -14.17 1.30
C GLY A 7 -62.83 -13.06 1.47
N TYR A 8 -61.63 -13.26 0.91
CA TYR A 8 -60.43 -12.38 0.88
C TYR A 8 -59.46 -12.47 2.06
N LEU A 9 -58.32 -13.14 1.86
CA LEU A 9 -57.00 -12.50 1.81
C LEU A 9 -55.94 -13.56 1.48
N SER A 10 -55.76 -13.85 0.19
CA SER A 10 -54.49 -14.37 -0.31
C SER A 10 -53.45 -13.27 -0.08
N TYR A 11 -52.71 -13.36 1.03
CA TYR A 11 -51.59 -12.49 1.34
C TYR A 11 -50.40 -12.91 0.45
N VAL A 12 -50.37 -12.33 -0.74
CA VAL A 12 -49.18 -11.76 -1.40
C VAL A 12 -47.84 -12.38 -0.96
N LEU A 13 -47.48 -13.48 -1.60
CA LEU A 13 -46.08 -13.89 -1.79
C LEU A 13 -45.46 -12.96 -2.85
N LEU A 14 -45.08 -11.74 -2.43
CA LEU A 14 -44.41 -10.78 -3.29
C LEU A 14 -43.51 -9.85 -2.46
N LEU A 15 -42.42 -10.41 -1.94
CA LEU A 15 -41.21 -9.67 -1.61
C LEU A 15 -40.10 -10.20 -2.50
N GLY A 16 -40.25 -9.90 -3.78
CA GLY A 16 -39.15 -9.91 -4.72
C GLY A 16 -38.21 -8.73 -4.45
N LEU A 17 -36.92 -9.01 -4.65
CA LEU A 17 -35.90 -8.10 -5.15
C LEU A 17 -35.92 -6.67 -4.58
N CYS A 18 -35.22 -6.46 -3.47
CA CYS A 18 -34.66 -5.15 -3.16
C CYS A 18 -33.20 -5.31 -2.74
N GLY A 19 -32.29 -4.86 -3.62
CA GLY A 19 -31.05 -4.24 -3.18
C GLY A 19 -29.78 -5.08 -3.18
N LEU A 20 -29.47 -5.83 -4.26
CA LEU A 20 -28.06 -6.02 -4.65
C LEU A 20 -27.53 -4.68 -5.19
N ILE A 21 -27.37 -3.68 -4.31
CA ILE A 21 -26.47 -2.57 -4.57
C ILE A 21 -25.08 -3.11 -4.23
N TRP A 22 -24.63 -4.02 -5.08
CA TRP A 22 -23.21 -4.34 -5.19
C TRP A 22 -22.60 -3.09 -5.83
N GLY A 23 -22.34 -2.09 -4.98
CA GLY A 23 -21.41 -1.04 -5.34
C GLY A 23 -20.15 -1.78 -5.76
N CYS A 24 -19.84 -1.75 -7.06
CA CYS A 24 -18.49 -2.02 -7.51
C CYS A 24 -17.62 -1.08 -6.69
N ALA A 25 -16.96 -1.60 -5.65
CA ALA A 25 -15.86 -0.90 -5.05
C ALA A 25 -14.96 -0.52 -6.22
N PRO A 26 -14.62 0.77 -6.40
CA PRO A 26 -13.68 1.14 -7.46
C PRO A 26 -12.47 0.23 -7.25
N GLN A 27 -12.20 -0.64 -8.24
CA GLN A 27 -11.04 -1.50 -8.21
C GLN A 27 -9.87 -0.56 -8.04
N GLN A 28 -9.28 -0.55 -6.83
CA GLN A 28 -8.08 0.22 -6.60
C GLN A 28 -7.08 -0.24 -7.67
N PRO A 29 -6.44 0.68 -8.39
CA PRO A 29 -5.47 0.31 -9.40
C PRO A 29 -4.51 -0.69 -8.77
N LYS A 30 -4.40 -1.87 -9.40
CA LYS A 30 -3.60 -2.97 -8.86
C LYS A 30 -2.17 -2.47 -8.73
N LYS A 31 -1.67 -2.39 -7.49
CA LYS A 31 -0.28 -2.02 -7.23
C LYS A 31 0.67 -3.04 -7.87
N LEU A 32 1.77 -2.57 -8.42
CA LEU A 32 2.85 -3.45 -8.88
C LEU A 32 3.61 -3.99 -7.67
N LEU A 33 4.03 -5.24 -7.71
CA LEU A 33 4.87 -5.79 -6.65
C LEU A 33 6.25 -5.14 -6.71
N SER A 34 6.85 -4.82 -5.58
CA SER A 34 8.17 -4.15 -5.51
C SER A 34 9.30 -4.85 -6.26
N GLU A 35 9.17 -6.15 -6.50
CA GLU A 35 10.14 -7.00 -7.22
C GLU A 35 9.73 -7.31 -8.66
N ASP A 36 8.60 -6.77 -9.13
CA ASP A 36 8.20 -6.86 -10.53
C ASP A 36 9.24 -6.17 -11.42
N ILE A 37 9.52 -6.76 -12.59
CA ILE A 37 10.50 -6.27 -13.55
C ILE A 37 10.15 -4.86 -14.05
N ASP A 38 8.85 -4.53 -14.09
CA ASP A 38 8.36 -3.27 -14.61
C ASP A 38 8.48 -2.11 -13.61
N VAL A 39 8.69 -2.37 -12.30
CA VAL A 39 8.82 -1.29 -11.31
C VAL A 39 9.98 -0.35 -11.65
N LEU A 40 11.13 -0.91 -12.08
CA LEU A 40 12.32 -0.12 -12.35
C LEU A 40 12.20 0.72 -13.63
N THR A 41 11.32 0.35 -14.55
CA THR A 41 11.09 1.06 -15.81
C THR A 41 9.95 2.06 -15.69
N VAL A 42 8.84 1.67 -15.08
CA VAL A 42 7.64 2.51 -14.89
C VAL A 42 7.91 3.66 -13.93
N PHE A 43 8.68 3.43 -12.85
CA PHE A 43 8.98 4.44 -11.82
C PHE A 43 10.43 4.93 -11.87
N ALA A 44 11.06 4.87 -13.06
CA ALA A 44 12.48 5.23 -13.22
C ALA A 44 12.79 6.65 -12.73
N ASP A 45 11.92 7.62 -12.99
CA ASP A 45 12.09 9.01 -12.58
C ASP A 45 12.00 9.19 -11.06
N ASP A 46 11.01 8.57 -10.41
CA ASP A 46 10.87 8.58 -8.95
C ASP A 46 12.07 7.93 -8.28
N ILE A 47 12.51 6.77 -8.78
CA ILE A 47 13.70 6.07 -8.29
C ILE A 47 14.95 6.94 -8.49
N ALA A 48 15.07 7.63 -9.62
CA ALA A 48 16.19 8.55 -9.87
C ALA A 48 16.22 9.71 -8.86
N ILE A 49 15.05 10.29 -8.53
CA ILE A 49 14.93 11.33 -7.51
C ILE A 49 15.30 10.78 -6.12
N LEU A 50 14.77 9.62 -5.74
CA LEU A 50 15.05 8.98 -4.45
C LEU A 50 16.53 8.63 -4.30
N LYS A 51 17.20 8.28 -5.40
CA LYS A 51 18.64 7.96 -5.43
C LYS A 51 19.54 9.18 -5.55
N ASN A 52 18.99 10.36 -5.85
CA ASN A 52 19.77 11.56 -6.06
C ASN A 52 20.29 12.13 -4.74
N ALA A 53 21.62 12.22 -4.63
CA ALA A 53 22.29 12.73 -3.44
C ALA A 53 22.16 14.25 -3.24
N LYS A 54 21.75 14.99 -4.28
CA LYS A 54 21.54 16.44 -4.19
C LYS A 54 20.30 16.82 -3.36
N TYR A 55 19.32 15.91 -3.28
CA TYR A 55 18.11 16.12 -2.52
C TYR A 55 18.23 15.46 -1.14
N PRO A 56 18.12 16.23 -0.04
CA PRO A 56 18.06 15.65 1.30
C PRO A 56 16.73 14.90 1.51
N THR A 57 16.68 14.01 2.50
CA THR A 57 15.47 13.22 2.81
C THR A 57 14.25 14.06 3.20
N ASN A 58 14.47 15.30 3.63
CA ASN A 58 13.41 16.26 3.96
C ASN A 58 13.02 17.23 2.81
N SER A 59 13.37 16.89 1.57
CA SER A 59 13.03 17.68 0.37
C SER A 59 11.63 17.35 -0.17
N GLN A 60 11.02 18.32 -0.85
CA GLN A 60 9.73 18.12 -1.51
C GLN A 60 9.82 17.04 -2.59
N GLU A 61 10.90 17.03 -3.36
CA GLU A 61 11.14 16.11 -4.46
C GLU A 61 11.18 14.65 -3.97
N LYS A 62 11.98 14.37 -2.93
CA LYS A 62 12.03 13.01 -2.35
C LYS A 62 10.73 12.61 -1.69
N TYR A 63 10.04 13.54 -1.01
CA TYR A 63 8.73 13.25 -0.45
C TYR A 63 7.71 12.86 -1.52
N LEU A 64 7.60 13.63 -2.61
CA LEU A 64 6.64 13.36 -3.68
C LEU A 64 6.96 12.04 -4.41
N ALA A 65 8.23 11.80 -4.74
CA ALA A 65 8.66 10.56 -5.36
C ALA A 65 8.40 9.35 -4.45
N ALA A 66 8.73 9.44 -3.15
CA ALA A 66 8.47 8.38 -2.19
C ALA A 66 6.97 8.11 -2.04
N LYS A 67 6.15 9.16 -2.02
CA LYS A 67 4.70 9.06 -1.89
C LYS A 67 4.10 8.35 -3.10
N HIS A 68 4.45 8.81 -4.31
CA HIS A 68 3.96 8.20 -5.54
C HIS A 68 4.34 6.72 -5.64
N LEU A 69 5.59 6.38 -5.28
CA LEU A 69 6.06 5.00 -5.25
C LEU A 69 5.30 4.17 -4.20
N ALA A 70 5.09 4.68 -2.98
CA ALA A 70 4.36 4.00 -1.91
C ALA A 70 2.86 3.79 -2.21
N GLU A 71 2.25 4.71 -2.96
CA GLU A 71 0.87 4.60 -3.42
C GLU A 71 0.72 3.60 -4.57
N SER A 72 1.74 3.45 -5.42
CA SER A 72 1.66 2.66 -6.65
C SER A 72 2.31 1.27 -6.58
N VAL A 73 3.22 1.06 -5.64
CA VAL A 73 3.98 -0.18 -5.45
C VAL A 73 3.57 -0.86 -4.14
N ASP A 74 3.36 -2.17 -4.19
CA ASP A 74 3.13 -3.01 -3.03
C ASP A 74 4.45 -3.57 -2.52
N PHE A 75 4.79 -3.18 -1.30
CA PHE A 75 6.00 -3.61 -0.61
C PHE A 75 5.78 -4.81 0.30
N ALA A 76 4.53 -5.23 0.55
CA ALA A 76 4.19 -6.32 1.49
C ALA A 76 4.83 -7.66 1.11
N LEU A 77 5.15 -7.86 -0.17
CA LEU A 77 5.78 -9.06 -0.69
C LEU A 77 7.25 -8.87 -1.07
N THR A 78 7.90 -7.78 -0.64
CA THR A 78 9.35 -7.62 -0.83
C THR A 78 10.06 -8.76 -0.09
N ARG A 79 10.92 -9.52 -0.78
CA ARG A 79 11.65 -10.65 -0.19
C ARG A 79 13.14 -10.41 -0.13
N ASN A 80 13.69 -9.63 -1.05
CA ASN A 80 15.12 -9.43 -1.19
C ASN A 80 15.53 -8.04 -0.74
N VAL A 81 16.45 -7.96 0.22
CA VAL A 81 17.02 -6.68 0.68
C VAL A 81 17.70 -5.93 -0.48
N ALA A 82 18.24 -6.64 -1.48
CA ALA A 82 18.82 -6.01 -2.66
C ALA A 82 17.80 -5.21 -3.50
N THR A 83 16.51 -5.53 -3.41
CA THR A 83 15.44 -4.74 -4.04
C THR A 83 15.41 -3.33 -3.47
N LEU A 84 15.64 -3.17 -2.15
CA LEU A 84 15.64 -1.86 -1.49
C LEU A 84 16.74 -0.95 -2.05
N ALA A 85 17.94 -1.48 -2.30
CA ALA A 85 19.05 -0.72 -2.89
C ALA A 85 18.84 -0.35 -4.37
N LYS A 86 17.94 -1.05 -5.07
CA LYS A 86 17.53 -0.68 -6.43
C LYS A 86 16.60 0.52 -6.42
N LEU A 87 15.67 0.56 -5.46
CA LEU A 87 14.61 1.57 -5.36
C LEU A 87 15.02 2.83 -4.61
N PHE A 88 15.83 2.68 -3.57
CA PHE A 88 16.20 3.76 -2.66
C PHE A 88 17.70 3.99 -2.64
N ARG A 89 18.09 5.17 -2.18
CA ARG A 89 19.47 5.45 -1.82
C ARG A 89 19.81 4.73 -0.50
N PRO A 90 20.85 3.89 -0.44
CA PRO A 90 21.20 3.19 0.79
C PRO A 90 21.49 4.11 1.97
N GLU A 91 22.11 5.28 1.72
CA GLU A 91 22.44 6.24 2.78
C GLU A 91 21.23 6.96 3.40
N ASP A 92 20.07 6.88 2.75
CA ASP A 92 18.82 7.43 3.29
C ASP A 92 18.15 6.45 4.28
N GLY A 93 18.59 5.18 4.29
CA GLY A 93 18.08 4.14 5.16
C GLY A 93 18.76 4.17 6.53
N VAL A 94 17.98 4.31 7.60
CA VAL A 94 18.47 4.14 8.97
C VAL A 94 18.33 2.68 9.36
N VAL A 95 19.46 2.00 9.57
CA VAL A 95 19.49 0.60 9.99
C VAL A 95 19.54 0.51 11.52
N THR A 96 18.59 -0.19 12.12
CA THR A 96 18.57 -0.50 13.55
C THR A 96 18.68 -2.01 13.73
N TYR A 97 19.64 -2.45 14.56
CA TYR A 97 19.81 -3.87 14.89
C TYR A 97 18.94 -4.20 16.10
N THR A 98 17.91 -5.03 15.92
CA THR A 98 17.04 -5.45 17.04
C THR A 98 17.24 -6.94 17.33
N THR A 99 17.40 -7.29 18.60
CA THR A 99 17.68 -8.69 19.01
C THR A 99 16.46 -9.60 18.96
N GLU A 100 15.25 -9.05 18.89
CA GLU A 100 14.00 -9.81 19.05
C GLU A 100 13.25 -10.05 17.73
N TYR A 101 13.41 -9.18 16.72
CA TYR A 101 12.68 -9.26 15.44
C TYR A 101 13.58 -9.25 14.19
N GLY A 102 14.91 -9.24 14.37
CA GLY A 102 15.89 -9.10 13.29
C GLY A 102 16.31 -7.65 13.07
N ASP A 103 17.07 -7.42 12.01
CA ASP A 103 17.53 -6.09 11.64
C ASP A 103 16.38 -5.33 10.97
N GLU A 104 16.27 -4.03 11.19
CA GLU A 104 15.33 -3.18 10.47
C GLU A 104 16.05 -2.09 9.68
N VAL A 105 15.46 -1.69 8.56
CA VAL A 105 15.84 -0.48 7.82
C VAL A 105 14.62 0.40 7.63
N VAL A 106 14.77 1.69 7.93
CA VAL A 106 13.71 2.68 7.80
C VAL A 106 14.15 3.76 6.83
N PHE A 107 13.37 3.94 5.76
CA PHE A 107 13.44 5.09 4.87
C PHE A 107 12.36 6.08 5.30
N TYR A 108 12.77 7.30 5.62
CA TYR A 108 11.87 8.35 6.10
C TYR A 108 12.05 9.60 5.26
N TYR A 109 11.02 9.97 4.51
CA TYR A 109 10.99 11.16 3.68
C TYR A 109 9.90 12.09 4.18
N ASN A 110 10.24 13.33 4.49
CA ASN A 110 9.29 14.29 5.06
C ASN A 110 9.33 15.63 4.33
N TYR A 111 8.20 16.30 4.26
CA TYR A 111 8.14 17.65 3.73
C TYR A 111 7.03 18.40 4.45
N GLN A 112 7.39 19.53 5.07
CA GLN A 112 6.49 20.27 5.96
C GLN A 112 5.94 19.35 7.08
N ASP A 113 4.62 19.20 7.19
CA ASP A 113 3.92 18.36 8.17
C ASP A 113 3.56 16.95 7.65
N HIS A 114 3.98 16.63 6.43
CA HIS A 114 3.75 15.35 5.78
C HIS A 114 4.97 14.43 5.83
N TYR A 115 4.73 13.11 5.77
CA TYR A 115 5.78 12.12 5.67
C TYR A 115 5.38 10.85 4.94
N VAL A 116 6.39 10.18 4.39
CA VAL A 116 6.36 8.79 3.92
C VAL A 116 7.41 8.02 4.70
N ARG A 117 6.98 6.96 5.38
CA ARG A 117 7.86 6.03 6.09
C ARG A 117 7.71 4.64 5.50
N LEU A 118 8.82 4.09 5.01
CA LEU A 118 8.91 2.70 4.59
C LEU A 118 9.87 1.99 5.54
N ARG A 119 9.34 1.04 6.31
CA ARG A 119 10.11 0.22 7.25
C ARG A 119 10.14 -1.21 6.75
N PHE A 120 11.30 -1.84 6.79
CA PHE A 120 11.50 -3.22 6.39
C PHE A 120 12.25 -3.96 7.49
N TRP A 121 11.69 -5.07 7.95
CA TRP A 121 12.40 -6.01 8.83
C TRP A 121 13.08 -7.07 7.97
N PHE A 122 14.28 -7.48 8.35
CA PHE A 122 15.03 -8.47 7.60
C PHE A 122 15.92 -9.34 8.49
N ALA A 123 16.15 -10.56 8.02
CA ALA A 123 17.12 -11.48 8.55
C ALA A 123 18.14 -11.79 7.44
N LYS A 124 19.39 -11.36 7.64
CA LYS A 124 20.46 -11.45 6.62
C LYS A 124 20.10 -10.71 5.33
N LYS A 125 19.70 -11.43 4.28
CA LYS A 125 19.35 -10.88 2.95
C LYS A 125 17.86 -10.98 2.62
N LEU A 126 17.07 -11.50 3.57
CA LEU A 126 15.64 -11.75 3.38
C LEU A 126 14.82 -10.74 4.16
N VAL A 127 13.96 -10.02 3.46
CA VAL A 127 12.93 -9.18 4.07
C VAL A 127 11.83 -10.10 4.61
N THR A 128 11.56 -9.96 5.91
CA THR A 128 10.60 -10.77 6.65
C THR A 128 9.24 -10.09 6.73
N ASP A 129 9.23 -8.76 6.85
CA ASP A 129 8.02 -7.95 6.90
C ASP A 129 8.30 -6.52 6.42
N SER A 130 7.23 -5.78 6.10
CA SER A 130 7.32 -4.38 5.70
C SER A 130 6.12 -3.56 6.18
N GLU A 131 6.36 -2.29 6.47
CA GLU A 131 5.35 -1.32 6.82
C GLU A 131 5.51 -0.06 5.97
N VAL A 132 4.40 0.40 5.39
CA VAL A 132 4.32 1.68 4.67
C VAL A 132 3.34 2.59 5.38
N ARG A 133 3.78 3.78 5.79
CA ARG A 133 2.93 4.82 6.36
C ARG A 133 3.06 6.12 5.59
N ILE A 134 1.92 6.74 5.29
CA ILE A 134 1.83 8.05 4.63
C ILE A 134 0.97 8.94 5.51
N LYS A 135 1.43 10.17 5.73
CA LYS A 135 0.69 11.24 6.41
C LYS A 135 0.87 12.55 5.66
#